data_AF-A0A6J4IQ01-F1
#
_entry.id   AF-A0A6J4IQ01-F1
#
_cell.length_a   1.000
_cell.length_b   1.000
_cell.length_c   1.000
_cell.angle_alpha   90.00
_cell.angle_beta   90.00
_cell.angle_gamma   90.00
#
_symmetry.space_group_name_H-M   'P 1'
#
loop_
_entity.id
_entity.type
_entity.pdbx_description
1 polymer ?
#
loop_
_entity_poly.entity_id
_entity_poly.type
_entity_poly.pdbx_seq_one_letter_code
_entity_poly.pdbx_strand_id
1 'polypeptide(L)' 'MSQDNHSVFVLAEDGTAVTPTTPSRARKLLNAGAAKPVWSKFNTFGIRLTTPSRHETPLTTLGVDHGTA' A
#
# COMPACT_ATOMS: atom_id res chain seq x y z
N MET A 1 6.03 -18.94 -9.88
CA MET A 1 4.98 -18.25 -9.10
C MET A 1 5.47 -16.82 -8.88
N SER A 2 4.79 -15.81 -9.45
CA SER A 2 5.21 -14.42 -9.27
C SER A 2 5.12 -14.06 -7.80
N GLN A 3 6.28 -13.75 -7.21
CA GLN A 3 6.40 -13.25 -5.85
C GLN A 3 5.87 -11.81 -5.85
N ASP A 4 4.55 -11.63 -5.80
CA ASP A 4 3.99 -10.33 -5.44
C ASP A 4 4.35 -10.08 -3.98
N ASN A 5 5.50 -9.42 -3.77
CA ASN A 5 6.02 -9.10 -2.44
C ASN A 5 5.02 -8.27 -1.62
N HIS A 6 4.07 -7.60 -2.28
CA HIS A 6 3.06 -6.73 -1.69
C HIS A 6 1.75 -7.47 -1.35
N SER A 7 1.84 -8.49 -0.49
CA SER A 7 0.71 -9.34 -0.12
C SER A 7 -0.18 -8.80 1.00
N VAL A 8 0.19 -7.67 1.63
CA VAL A 8 -0.57 -7.06 2.73
C VAL A 8 -1.33 -5.84 2.22
N PHE A 9 -2.66 -5.90 2.23
CA PHE A 9 -3.46 -4.72 1.88
C PHE A 9 -3.33 -3.63 2.95
N VAL A 10 -3.43 -2.38 2.52
CA VAL A 10 -3.29 -1.21 3.38
C VAL A 10 -4.53 -0.33 3.23
N LEU A 11 -5.09 0.09 4.36
CA LEU A 11 -6.13 1.10 4.43
C LEU A 11 -5.55 2.41 4.99
N ALA A 12 -5.97 3.53 4.45
CA ALA A 12 -5.80 4.84 5.08
C ALA A 12 -6.69 4.94 6.35
N GLU A 13 -6.52 6.01 7.11
CA GLU A 13 -7.24 6.24 8.37
C GLU A 13 -8.77 6.24 8.18
N ASP A 14 -9.23 6.81 7.06
CA ASP A 14 -10.64 6.87 6.63
C ASP A 14 -11.20 5.54 6.10
N GLY A 15 -10.35 4.51 5.98
CA GLY A 15 -10.73 3.22 5.42
C GLY A 15 -10.56 3.10 3.90
N THR A 16 -10.08 4.15 3.20
CA THR A 16 -9.78 4.10 1.78
C THR A 16 -8.62 3.15 1.50
N ALA A 17 -8.74 2.30 0.47
CA ALA A 17 -7.66 1.41 0.07
C ALA A 17 -6.50 2.21 -0.56
N VAL A 18 -5.27 1.92 -0.13
CA VAL A 18 -4.05 2.50 -0.70
C VAL A 18 -3.12 1.40 -1.20
N THR A 19 -1.96 1.77 -1.74
CA THR A 19 -0.99 0.83 -2.29
C THR A 19 -0.65 -0.28 -1.28
N PRO A 20 -0.84 -1.56 -1.64
CA PRO A 20 -0.46 -2.69 -0.80
C PRO A 20 1.02 -2.66 -0.46
N THR A 21 1.37 -3.27 0.66
CA THR A 21 2.73 -3.27 1.18
C THR A 21 3.26 -4.69 1.41
N THR A 22 4.57 -4.80 1.60
CA THR A 22 5.19 -6.10 1.90
C THR A 22 4.99 -6.48 3.37
N PRO A 23 4.99 -7.78 3.73
CA PRO A 23 4.91 -8.19 5.13
C PRO A 23 5.99 -7.59 6.02
N SER A 24 7.21 -7.41 5.49
CA SER A 24 8.32 -6.79 6.22
C SER A 24 8.05 -5.31 6.51
N ARG A 25 7.50 -4.57 5.56
CA ARG A 25 7.13 -3.17 5.74
C ARG A 25 5.90 -3.02 6.65
N ALA A 26 4.91 -3.89 6.54
CA ALA A 26 3.77 -3.93 7.44
C ALA A 26 4.20 -4.12 8.91
N ARG A 27 5.15 -5.04 9.15
CA ARG A 27 5.69 -5.27 10.49
C ARG A 27 6.41 -4.04 11.05
N LYS A 28 7.20 -3.34 10.22
CA LYS A 28 7.86 -2.08 10.63
C LYS A 28 6.82 -1.02 11.04
N LEU A 29 5.75 -0.86 10.27
CA LEU A 29 4.69 0.11 10.55
C LEU A 29 3.93 -0.21 11.84
N LEU A 30 3.62 -1.49 12.08
CA LEU A 30 2.98 -1.95 13.31
C LEU A 30 3.87 -1.70 14.53
N ASN A 31 5.14 -2.08 14.45
CA ASN A 31 6.11 -1.88 15.54
C ASN A 31 6.36 -0.40 15.85
N ALA A 32 6.26 0.47 14.83
CA ALA A 32 6.39 1.91 14.99
C ALA A 32 5.12 2.61 15.49
N GLY A 33 3.99 1.89 15.65
CA GLY A 33 2.70 2.48 16.02
C GLY A 33 2.03 3.30 14.90
N ALA A 34 2.58 3.25 13.68
CA ALA A 34 2.08 3.98 12.50
C ALA A 34 0.90 3.26 11.80
N ALA A 35 0.55 2.05 12.27
CA ALA A 35 -0.58 1.29 11.76
C ALA A 35 -1.20 0.39 12.83
N LYS A 36 -2.43 -0.07 12.58
CA LYS A 36 -3.17 -1.08 13.35
C LYS A 36 -3.47 -2.30 12.49
N PRO A 37 -3.47 -3.53 13.05
CA PRO A 37 -3.86 -4.71 12.31
C PRO A 37 -5.36 -4.68 11.97
N VAL A 38 -5.72 -5.11 10.77
CA VAL A 38 -7.12 -5.24 10.34
C VAL A 38 -7.32 -6.52 9.54
N TRP A 39 -8.56 -7.01 9.50
CA TRP A 39 -8.95 -8.19 8.75
C TRP A 39 -10.06 -7.85 7.77
N SER A 40 -9.94 -8.36 6.55
CA SER A 40 -11.01 -8.25 5.54
C SER A 40 -12.14 -9.24 5.86
N LYS A 41 -13.31 -9.03 5.25
CA LYS A 41 -14.44 -10.00 5.31
C LYS A 41 -14.08 -11.39 4.76
N PHE A 42 -12.99 -11.50 4.00
CA PHE A 42 -12.48 -12.74 3.44
C PHE A 42 -11.38 -13.37 4.29
N ASN A 43 -11.25 -12.96 5.56
CA ASN A 43 -10.23 -13.41 6.48
C ASN A 43 -8.79 -13.20 5.94
N THR A 44 -8.57 -12.07 5.26
CA THR A 44 -7.24 -11.64 4.80
C THR A 44 -6.66 -10.65 5.78
N PHE A 45 -5.38 -10.79 6.11
CA PHE A 45 -4.66 -9.83 6.95
C PHE A 45 -4.28 -8.56 6.18
N GLY A 46 -4.45 -7.41 6.84
CA GLY A 46 -4.03 -6.11 6.34
C GLY A 46 -3.64 -5.17 7.49
N ILE A 47 -3.27 -3.93 7.13
CA ILE A 47 -2.99 -2.88 8.11
C ILE A 47 -3.77 -1.60 7.79
N ARG A 48 -4.15 -0.85 8.82
CA ARG A 48 -4.75 0.50 8.70
C ARG A 48 -3.79 1.53 9.27
N LEU A 49 -3.46 2.56 8.49
CA LEU A 49 -2.58 3.65 8.94
C LEU A 49 -3.26 4.46 10.05
N THR A 50 -2.49 4.90 11.04
CA THR A 50 -2.97 5.69 12.19
C THR A 50 -2.79 7.20 12.02
N THR A 51 -2.00 7.60 11.03
CA THR A 51 -1.79 8.99 10.64
C THR A 51 -2.26 9.20 9.22
N PRO A 52 -2.76 10.40 8.87
CA PRO A 52 -3.13 10.71 7.49
C PRO A 52 -1.90 10.53 6.60
N SER A 53 -1.95 9.55 5.69
CA SER A 53 -0.95 9.45 4.64
C SER A 53 -1.11 10.66 3.73
N ARG A 54 -0.02 11.26 3.27
CA ARG A 54 -0.11 12.18 2.13
C ARG A 54 -0.76 11.41 0.99
N HIS A 55 -1.95 11.83 0.56
CA HIS A 55 -2.67 11.29 -0.61
C HIS A 55 -1.98 11.78 -1.90
N GLU A 56 -0.67 11.54 -2.01
CA GLU A 56 0.08 11.90 -3.21
C GLU A 56 -0.10 10.75 -4.20
N THR A 57 -1.14 10.87 -5.01
CA THR A 57 -1.32 10.01 -6.19
C THR A 57 -0.23 10.40 -7.20
N PRO A 58 0.67 9.49 -7.60
CA PRO A 58 1.64 9.81 -8.64
C PRO A 58 0.89 10.25 -9.90
N LEU A 59 1.24 11.41 -10.44
CA LEU A 59 0.73 11.88 -11.73
C LEU A 59 1.22 10.93 -12.82
N THR A 60 0.29 10.16 -13.41
CA THR A 60 0.58 9.39 -14.62
C THR A 60 0.80 10.35 -15.78
N THR A 61 2.07 10.62 -16.12
CA THR A 61 2.42 11.35 -17.34
C THR A 61 2.57 10.40 -18.51
N LEU A 62 1.94 10.71 -19.65
CA LEU A 62 2.17 10.01 -20.91
C LEU A 62 3.54 10.42 -21.47
N GLY A 63 4.46 9.47 -21.62
CA GLY A 63 5.71 9.67 -22.35
C GLY A 63 5.54 9.32 -23.82
N VAL A 64 5.93 10.21 -24.72
CA VAL A 64 6.05 9.91 -26.16
C VAL A 64 7.49 9.46 -26.42
N ASP A 65 7.67 8.18 -26.75
CA ASP A 65 8.94 7.68 -27.28
C ASP A 65 8.98 7.98 -28.78
N HIS A 66 9.91 8.83 -29.21
CA HIS A 66 10.02 9.24 -30.60
C HIS A 66 10.69 8.18 -31.50
N GLY A 67 11.19 7.07 -30.94
CA GLY A 67 11.98 6.11 -31.70
C GLY A 67 13.26 6.75 -32.26
N THR A 68 14.23 5.93 -32.64
CA THR A 68 15.40 6.41 -33.40
C THR A 68 15.14 6.15 -34.87
N ALA A 69 15.30 7.19 -35.71
CA ALA A 69 15.18 7.11 -37.17
C ALA A 69 16.38 6.41 -37.81
#